data_AF-A0A168D0A6-F1
#
_entry.id   AF-A0A168D0A6-F1
#
_cell.length_a   1.000
_cell.length_b   1.000
_cell.length_c   1.000
_cell.angle_alpha   90.00
_cell.angle_beta   90.00
_cell.angle_gamma   90.00
#
_symmetry.space_group_name_H-M   'P 1'
#
loop_
_entity.id
_entity.type
_entity.pdbx_description
1 polymer ?
#
loop_
_entity_poly.entity_id
_entity_poly.type
_entity_poly.pdbx_seq_one_letter_code
_entity_poly.pdbx_strand_id
1 'polypeptide(L)'
;MGIPSLTKHIREFGETVSLGNKHNGDIPQITSVVIDGPSLVFHIYNTLRSLADTRCNALEAQPTCEEVSIGFLQYIVYLLSVGVQIEKIYFDGALPLSKRETRLSRLEKMRANAEAFYNKTTGGFPKSSCRVQLNVHPDQLFSPSATAAKLLSVSRTSFIVASVIEDLKNRWTSDAIRNLIPNPPNSCLKSKTSVFRDLAEIVYGEADVCCAAFARKHGSSVLSQDSDLFLHDLGCASLIFLDSLTLTESGLLAREWRPSTISKRLGLKSVQHLGFEIKRDPSASLATLVQRSKRVHDTQASCEFATFLKEYDVQAEFDVQDLQIFDPRASELYAQFRLQQFVDESGSPHMFLPILLENYTRSTACAQGSEIRVTAYSLLNQSLPSELRRSSVIEYMRRGSRVAAVEVPLLPTDLILEYLQCILDKVVAVQQICDGGCSSIYFWKVFALCELFSSSPKDRIGLLLLKRYLETGKSGDNLQWNDIHMLAQLEAILYSMKILATFATLALSSLEGDLKILTTRCTKSLGTLSSVQTVAMANIRQPLATRLAEAICSMIGGQDDELRQANNRQNIKRKQKRRRGHTDSARVWYDRRCPDNKTRSNMNAFDILQSD
;
A
#
# COMPACT_ATOMS: atom_id res chain seq x y z
N MET A 1 -8.09 -16.39 1.57
CA MET A 1 -6.66 -16.42 1.17
C MET A 1 -6.12 -17.80 1.56
N GLY A 2 -4.88 -18.14 1.22
CA GLY A 2 -4.27 -19.44 1.55
C GLY A 2 -4.58 -20.58 0.58
N ILE A 3 -4.49 -21.83 1.06
CA ILE A 3 -4.64 -23.04 0.25
C ILE A 3 -6.03 -23.14 -0.42
N PRO A 4 -6.06 -23.20 -1.76
CA PRO A 4 -7.31 -23.36 -2.51
C PRO A 4 -8.12 -24.57 -2.05
N SER A 5 -9.44 -24.44 -1.99
CA SER A 5 -10.38 -25.49 -1.57
C SER A 5 -10.27 -25.98 -0.11
N LEU A 6 -9.28 -25.55 0.69
CA LEU A 6 -9.11 -26.02 2.06
C LEU A 6 -10.36 -25.76 2.92
N THR A 7 -10.87 -24.53 2.93
CA THR A 7 -12.07 -24.14 3.69
C THR A 7 -13.31 -24.92 3.28
N LYS A 8 -13.43 -25.33 2.01
CA LYS A 8 -14.52 -26.20 1.53
C LYS A 8 -14.45 -27.58 2.21
N HIS A 9 -13.25 -28.16 2.30
CA HIS A 9 -13.04 -29.49 2.89
C HIS A 9 -13.19 -29.52 4.41
N ILE A 10 -12.79 -28.45 5.11
CA ILE A 10 -12.85 -28.41 6.57
C ILE A 10 -14.17 -27.86 7.12
N ARG A 11 -15.07 -27.34 6.26
CA ARG A 11 -16.30 -26.65 6.65
C ARG A 11 -17.18 -27.44 7.62
N GLU A 12 -17.31 -28.75 7.42
CA GLU A 12 -18.18 -29.61 8.24
C GLU A 12 -17.64 -29.82 9.65
N PHE A 13 -16.35 -29.61 9.87
CA PHE A 13 -15.71 -29.83 11.16
C PHE A 13 -15.76 -28.62 12.11
N GLY A 14 -16.29 -27.48 11.65
CA GLY A 14 -16.39 -26.28 12.48
C GLY A 14 -17.47 -26.44 13.55
N GLU A 15 -17.13 -26.17 14.81
CA GLU A 15 -18.05 -26.28 15.96
C GLU A 15 -18.62 -24.92 16.32
N THR A 16 -19.90 -24.87 16.70
CA THR A 16 -20.54 -23.61 17.09
C THR A 16 -20.04 -23.16 18.47
N VAL A 17 -19.68 -21.89 18.57
CA VAL A 17 -19.23 -21.24 19.80
C VAL A 17 -19.90 -19.88 19.99
N SER A 18 -19.98 -19.43 21.23
CA SER A 18 -20.38 -18.07 21.58
C SER A 18 -19.15 -17.22 21.88
N LEU A 19 -19.10 -15.99 21.38
CA LEU A 19 -18.04 -15.03 21.70
C LEU A 19 -18.47 -14.10 22.83
N GLY A 20 -17.55 -13.89 23.78
CA GLY A 20 -17.73 -12.98 24.91
C GLY A 20 -18.46 -13.61 26.10
N ASN A 21 -18.93 -12.74 27.00
CA ASN A 21 -19.35 -13.13 28.36
C ASN A 21 -20.84 -13.51 28.47
N LYS A 22 -21.62 -13.36 27.40
CA LYS A 22 -23.03 -13.77 27.41
C LYS A 22 -23.12 -15.29 27.35
N HIS A 23 -23.62 -15.89 28.43
CA HIS A 23 -23.86 -17.33 28.52
C HIS A 23 -25.10 -17.70 27.70
N ASN A 24 -24.89 -18.41 26.59
CA ASN A 24 -25.95 -19.06 25.82
C ASN A 24 -25.93 -20.56 26.11
N GLY A 25 -26.41 -20.95 27.29
CA GLY A 25 -26.57 -22.37 27.68
C GLY A 25 -25.27 -23.19 27.58
N ASP A 26 -25.38 -24.39 27.00
CA ASP A 26 -24.32 -25.42 26.86
C ASP A 26 -23.27 -25.14 25.77
N ILE A 27 -23.35 -23.99 25.07
CA ILE A 27 -22.43 -23.68 23.97
C ILE A 27 -21.08 -23.20 24.53
N PRO A 28 -19.93 -23.74 24.07
CA PRO A 28 -18.62 -23.28 24.51
C PRO A 28 -18.39 -21.79 24.24
N GLN A 29 -17.69 -21.12 25.16
CA GLN A 29 -17.41 -19.69 25.07
C GLN A 29 -15.96 -19.41 24.69
N ILE A 30 -15.76 -18.39 23.85
CA ILE A 30 -14.46 -17.82 23.52
C ILE A 30 -14.42 -16.38 24.00
N THR A 31 -13.54 -16.09 24.94
CA THR A 31 -13.42 -14.78 25.58
C THR A 31 -12.13 -14.04 25.25
N SER A 32 -11.14 -14.68 24.62
CA SER A 32 -9.85 -14.08 24.25
C SER A 32 -9.48 -14.40 22.82
N VAL A 33 -9.09 -13.38 22.06
CA VAL A 33 -8.73 -13.49 20.64
C VAL A 33 -7.45 -12.72 20.29
N VAL A 34 -6.71 -13.25 19.33
CA VAL A 34 -5.67 -12.55 18.57
C VAL A 34 -6.14 -12.38 17.12
N ILE A 35 -5.90 -11.21 16.54
CA ILE A 35 -6.48 -10.83 15.24
C ILE A 35 -5.38 -10.73 14.18
N ASP A 36 -5.59 -11.40 13.06
CA ASP A 36 -4.88 -11.14 11.80
C ASP A 36 -5.44 -9.84 11.18
N GLY A 37 -4.67 -8.76 11.34
CA GLY A 37 -5.03 -7.41 10.92
C GLY A 37 -5.33 -7.29 9.43
N PRO A 38 -4.40 -7.65 8.52
CA PRO A 38 -4.62 -7.63 7.08
C PRO A 38 -5.88 -8.39 6.67
N SER A 39 -6.08 -9.59 7.23
CA SER A 39 -7.29 -10.36 6.95
C SER A 39 -8.57 -9.63 7.38
N LEU A 40 -8.60 -9.05 8.59
CA LEU A 40 -9.76 -8.29 9.06
C LEU A 40 -10.01 -7.03 8.20
N VAL A 41 -8.97 -6.30 7.81
CA VAL A 41 -9.10 -5.15 6.89
C VAL A 41 -9.76 -5.57 5.58
N PHE A 42 -9.32 -6.68 4.97
CA PHE A 42 -9.91 -7.15 3.73
C PHE A 42 -11.32 -7.72 3.91
N HIS A 43 -11.61 -8.37 5.04
CA HIS A 43 -12.96 -8.81 5.38
C HIS A 43 -13.91 -7.60 5.42
N ILE A 44 -13.59 -6.58 6.23
CA ILE A 44 -14.38 -5.34 6.33
C ILE A 44 -14.53 -4.68 4.96
N TYR A 45 -13.44 -4.55 4.19
CA TYR A 45 -13.51 -3.98 2.84
C TYR A 45 -14.49 -4.73 1.94
N ASN A 46 -14.46 -6.06 1.93
CA ASN A 46 -15.36 -6.85 1.07
C ASN A 46 -16.82 -6.77 1.57
N THR A 47 -17.05 -6.77 2.90
CA THR A 47 -18.37 -6.59 3.51
C THR A 47 -18.96 -5.22 3.19
N LEU A 48 -18.20 -4.14 3.33
CA LEU A 48 -18.67 -2.81 2.95
C LEU A 48 -18.95 -2.69 1.45
N ARG A 49 -18.13 -3.34 0.62
CA ARG A 49 -18.33 -3.37 -0.84
C ARG A 49 -19.59 -4.13 -1.24
N SER A 50 -20.00 -5.17 -0.52
CA SER A 50 -21.25 -5.89 -0.80
C SER A 50 -22.49 -5.14 -0.32
N LEU A 51 -22.34 -4.20 0.62
CA LEU A 51 -23.41 -3.31 1.07
C LEU A 51 -23.61 -2.10 0.14
N ALA A 52 -22.71 -1.88 -0.82
CA ALA A 52 -22.84 -0.78 -1.77
C ALA A 52 -24.13 -0.88 -2.60
N ASP A 53 -24.77 0.26 -2.85
CA ASP A 53 -26.00 0.33 -3.64
C ASP A 53 -25.81 -0.32 -5.02
N THR A 54 -26.73 -1.20 -5.41
CA THR A 54 -26.74 -1.89 -6.70
C THR A 54 -26.67 -0.96 -7.93
N ARG A 55 -27.06 0.30 -7.77
CA ARG A 55 -27.00 1.34 -8.80
C ARG A 55 -25.61 1.95 -8.96
N CYS A 56 -24.72 1.81 -7.98
CA CYS A 56 -23.33 2.26 -8.08
C CYS A 56 -22.60 1.54 -9.21
N ASN A 57 -21.71 2.25 -9.90
CA ASN A 57 -20.72 1.57 -10.75
C ASN A 57 -19.62 0.94 -9.87
N ALA A 58 -18.80 0.08 -10.47
CA ALA A 58 -17.82 -0.70 -9.72
C ALA A 58 -16.71 0.16 -9.06
N LEU A 59 -16.47 1.38 -9.55
CA LEU A 59 -15.53 2.33 -8.95
C LEU A 59 -16.16 3.05 -7.74
N GLU A 60 -17.42 3.48 -7.87
CA GLU A 60 -18.17 4.16 -6.79
C GLU A 60 -18.52 3.22 -5.64
N ALA A 61 -18.73 1.94 -5.94
CA ALA A 61 -19.00 0.91 -4.94
C ALA A 61 -17.78 0.55 -4.09
N GLN A 62 -16.58 1.08 -4.40
CA GLN A 62 -15.40 0.81 -3.59
C GLN A 62 -15.44 1.57 -2.27
N PRO A 63 -15.34 0.89 -1.12
CA PRO A 63 -15.14 1.55 0.16
C PRO A 63 -13.86 2.38 0.17
N THR A 64 -13.93 3.56 0.76
CA THR A 64 -12.76 4.39 1.09
C THR A 64 -11.96 3.79 2.24
N CYS A 65 -10.70 4.19 2.39
CA CYS A 65 -9.89 3.90 3.58
C CYS A 65 -10.58 4.38 4.86
N GLU A 66 -11.27 5.53 4.82
CA GLU A 66 -12.01 6.08 5.97
C GLU A 66 -13.16 5.16 6.38
N GLU A 67 -13.98 4.72 5.42
CA GLU A 67 -15.09 3.78 5.66
C GLU A 67 -14.58 2.45 6.21
N VAL A 68 -13.47 1.93 5.67
CA VAL A 68 -12.84 0.68 6.16
C VAL A 68 -12.29 0.87 7.58
N SER A 69 -11.65 2.00 7.87
CA SER A 69 -11.10 2.29 9.21
C SER A 69 -12.22 2.41 10.26
N ILE A 70 -13.31 3.10 9.92
CA ILE A 70 -14.52 3.17 10.76
C ILE A 70 -15.11 1.78 10.98
N GLY A 71 -15.27 0.99 9.92
CA GLY A 71 -15.79 -0.38 10.02
C GLY A 71 -14.90 -1.28 10.88
N PHE A 72 -13.58 -1.17 10.74
CA PHE A 72 -12.62 -1.88 11.58
C PHE A 72 -12.77 -1.49 13.05
N LEU A 73 -12.84 -0.18 13.35
CA LEU A 73 -13.06 0.32 14.71
C LEU A 73 -14.36 -0.22 15.30
N GLN A 74 -15.47 -0.12 14.57
CA GLN A 74 -16.77 -0.61 15.05
C GLN A 74 -16.75 -2.11 15.30
N TYR A 75 -16.07 -2.89 14.45
CA TYR A 75 -15.92 -4.32 14.63
C TYR A 75 -15.21 -4.66 15.95
N ILE A 76 -14.04 -4.07 16.21
CA ILE A 76 -13.26 -4.35 17.43
C ILE A 76 -13.93 -3.79 18.69
N VAL A 77 -14.58 -2.62 18.61
CA VAL A 77 -15.35 -2.06 19.73
C VAL A 77 -16.55 -2.94 20.06
N TYR A 78 -17.19 -3.52 19.05
CA TYR A 78 -18.28 -4.46 19.26
C TYR A 78 -17.80 -5.72 20.00
N LEU A 79 -16.67 -6.31 19.57
CA LEU A 79 -16.07 -7.46 20.28
C LEU A 79 -15.80 -7.14 21.76
N LEU A 80 -15.21 -5.97 22.06
CA LEU A 80 -15.00 -5.51 23.43
C LEU A 80 -16.31 -5.33 24.20
N SER A 81 -17.37 -4.83 23.55
CA SER A 81 -18.67 -4.60 24.17
C SER A 81 -19.39 -5.88 24.59
N VAL A 82 -19.16 -6.99 23.88
CA VAL A 82 -19.69 -8.31 24.24
C VAL A 82 -18.79 -9.07 25.22
N GLY A 83 -17.66 -8.48 25.62
CA GLY A 83 -16.74 -9.04 26.61
C GLY A 83 -15.61 -9.89 26.04
N VAL A 84 -15.32 -9.80 24.74
CA VAL A 84 -14.13 -10.43 24.15
C VAL A 84 -12.91 -9.57 24.43
N GLN A 85 -11.87 -10.15 25.01
CA GLN A 85 -10.55 -9.58 25.15
C GLN A 85 -9.77 -9.72 23.82
N ILE A 86 -9.32 -8.59 23.28
CA ILE A 86 -8.42 -8.56 22.12
C ILE A 86 -7.00 -8.44 22.66
N GLU A 87 -6.21 -9.49 22.50
CA GLU A 87 -4.84 -9.54 23.05
C GLU A 87 -3.88 -8.72 22.18
N LYS A 88 -3.90 -8.97 20.86
CA LYS A 88 -3.06 -8.33 19.85
C LYS A 88 -3.74 -8.33 18.47
N ILE A 89 -3.33 -7.38 17.65
CA ILE A 89 -3.69 -7.24 16.23
C ILE A 89 -2.39 -7.16 15.45
N TYR A 90 -2.03 -8.23 14.75
CA TYR A 90 -0.77 -8.28 13.99
C TYR A 90 -0.97 -7.83 12.55
N PHE A 91 0.00 -7.09 12.02
CA PHE A 91 0.07 -6.64 10.63
C PHE A 91 1.38 -7.03 9.98
N ASP A 92 1.32 -7.44 8.72
CA ASP A 92 2.50 -7.74 7.91
C ASP A 92 3.48 -6.57 7.90
N GLY A 93 4.77 -6.88 8.01
CA GLY A 93 5.84 -5.92 7.81
C GLY A 93 6.82 -6.44 6.77
N ALA A 94 8.03 -6.77 7.22
CA ALA A 94 9.07 -7.28 6.33
C ALA A 94 8.83 -8.74 5.95
N LEU A 95 8.26 -8.98 4.78
CA LEU A 95 8.04 -10.33 4.27
C LEU A 95 9.38 -11.00 3.93
N PRO A 96 9.52 -12.33 4.14
CA PRO A 96 10.75 -13.04 3.85
C PRO A 96 11.09 -13.06 2.36
N LEU A 97 12.37 -13.28 2.06
CA LEU A 97 12.90 -13.36 0.69
C LEU A 97 12.19 -14.43 -0.14
N SER A 98 11.85 -15.57 0.46
CA SER A 98 11.12 -16.68 -0.19
C SER A 98 9.76 -16.25 -0.77
N LYS A 99 9.14 -15.17 -0.25
CA LYS A 99 7.85 -14.66 -0.73
C LYS A 99 7.99 -13.61 -1.85
N ARG A 100 9.20 -13.37 -2.38
CA ARG A 100 9.44 -12.37 -3.44
C ARG A 100 8.67 -12.65 -4.72
N GLU A 101 8.72 -13.87 -5.21
CA GLU A 101 7.97 -14.25 -6.43
C GLU A 101 6.47 -14.09 -6.22
N THR A 102 5.97 -14.46 -5.04
CA THR A 102 4.57 -14.25 -4.65
C THR A 102 4.19 -12.77 -4.69
N ARG A 103 5.05 -11.87 -4.20
CA ARG A 103 4.84 -10.41 -4.27
C ARG A 103 4.77 -9.93 -5.72
N LEU A 104 5.71 -10.34 -6.56
CA LEU A 104 5.72 -9.97 -7.98
C LEU A 104 4.49 -10.49 -8.73
N SER A 105 4.09 -11.73 -8.48
CA SER A 105 2.88 -12.33 -9.05
C SER A 105 1.61 -11.58 -8.62
N ARG A 106 1.53 -11.19 -7.33
CA ARG A 106 0.41 -10.36 -6.83
C ARG A 106 0.37 -8.98 -7.49
N LEU A 107 1.52 -8.31 -7.63
CA LEU A 107 1.61 -7.01 -8.33
C LEU A 107 1.19 -7.12 -9.79
N GLU A 108 1.68 -8.15 -10.50
CA GLU A 108 1.33 -8.35 -11.91
C GLU A 108 -0.16 -8.66 -12.07
N LYS A 109 -0.76 -9.45 -11.17
CA LYS A 109 -2.21 -9.68 -11.14
C LYS A 109 -2.99 -8.39 -10.89
N MET A 110 -2.56 -7.55 -9.94
CA MET A 110 -3.20 -6.25 -9.68
C MET A 110 -3.13 -5.33 -10.90
N ARG A 111 -1.98 -5.30 -11.58
CA ARG A 111 -1.75 -4.53 -12.81
C ARG A 111 -2.66 -5.02 -13.94
N ALA A 112 -2.67 -6.32 -14.20
CA ALA A 112 -3.51 -6.92 -15.24
C ALA A 112 -5.00 -6.65 -15.00
N ASN A 113 -5.46 -6.76 -13.75
CA ASN A 113 -6.85 -6.44 -13.39
C ASN A 113 -7.18 -4.96 -13.63
N ALA A 114 -6.28 -4.05 -13.26
CA ALA A 114 -6.49 -2.61 -13.47
C ALA A 114 -6.47 -2.24 -14.96
N GLU A 115 -5.61 -2.85 -15.78
CA GLU A 115 -5.60 -2.69 -17.23
C GLU A 115 -6.89 -3.23 -17.88
N ALA A 116 -7.32 -4.43 -17.48
CA ALA A 116 -8.56 -5.02 -17.97
C ALA A 116 -9.78 -4.15 -17.61
N PHE A 117 -9.78 -3.55 -16.41
CA PHE A 117 -10.83 -2.61 -16.00
C PHE A 117 -10.80 -1.33 -16.85
N TYR A 118 -9.62 -0.76 -17.09
CA TYR A 118 -9.43 0.40 -17.98
C TYR A 118 -10.01 0.13 -19.37
N ASN A 119 -9.60 -0.98 -20.00
CA ASN A 119 -10.04 -1.35 -21.35
C ASN A 119 -11.56 -1.52 -21.45
N LYS A 120 -12.23 -1.97 -20.39
CA LYS A 120 -13.70 -2.13 -20.33
C LYS A 120 -14.45 -0.83 -20.12
N THR A 121 -13.78 0.25 -19.72
CA THR A 121 -14.42 1.50 -19.27
C THR A 121 -13.81 2.74 -19.93
N THR A 122 -13.23 2.60 -21.11
CA THR A 122 -12.56 3.69 -21.86
C THR A 122 -13.50 4.86 -22.17
N GLY A 123 -14.81 4.62 -22.29
CA GLY A 123 -15.85 5.64 -22.48
C GLY A 123 -16.14 6.52 -21.26
N GLY A 124 -15.40 6.35 -20.15
CA GLY A 124 -15.60 7.08 -18.90
C GLY A 124 -16.79 6.57 -18.08
N PHE A 125 -17.14 7.31 -17.04
CA PHE A 125 -18.15 6.90 -16.07
C PHE A 125 -19.34 7.88 -16.10
N PRO A 126 -20.55 7.41 -16.45
CA PRO A 126 -21.72 8.27 -16.49
C PRO A 126 -22.02 8.82 -15.09
N LYS A 127 -22.63 10.01 -15.04
CA LYS A 127 -23.05 10.66 -13.80
C LYS A 127 -23.93 9.71 -12.99
N SER A 128 -23.44 9.32 -11.82
CA SER A 128 -24.20 8.54 -10.86
C SER A 128 -24.49 9.39 -9.63
N SER A 129 -25.74 9.29 -9.16
CA SER A 129 -26.24 9.99 -7.97
C SER A 129 -25.95 9.21 -6.69
N CYS A 130 -25.13 8.16 -6.75
CA CYS A 130 -25.35 6.99 -5.90
C CYS A 130 -24.45 6.88 -4.68
N ARG A 131 -23.33 7.62 -4.63
CA ARG A 131 -22.41 7.50 -3.50
C ARG A 131 -22.87 8.34 -2.31
N VAL A 132 -23.68 7.73 -1.45
CA VAL A 132 -23.89 8.18 -0.08
C VAL A 132 -22.81 7.52 0.79
N GLN A 133 -22.22 8.28 1.72
CA GLN A 133 -21.27 7.73 2.69
C GLN A 133 -21.93 6.58 3.44
N LEU A 134 -21.28 5.42 3.48
CA LEU A 134 -21.85 4.24 4.15
C LEU A 134 -21.92 4.51 5.66
N ASN A 135 -23.14 4.50 6.21
CA ASN A 135 -23.33 4.47 7.65
C ASN A 135 -23.14 3.02 8.11
N VAL A 136 -21.93 2.71 8.57
CA VAL A 136 -21.55 1.36 8.98
C VAL A 136 -22.21 1.08 10.33
N HIS A 137 -22.99 0.00 10.42
CA HIS A 137 -23.55 -0.50 11.67
C HIS A 137 -23.01 -1.90 11.99
N PRO A 138 -22.78 -2.24 13.27
CA PRO A 138 -22.24 -3.54 13.67
C PRO A 138 -23.01 -4.73 13.07
N ASP A 139 -24.34 -4.68 13.07
CA ASP A 139 -25.19 -5.75 12.54
C ASP A 139 -24.87 -6.11 11.09
N GLN A 140 -24.49 -5.10 10.29
CA GLN A 140 -24.10 -5.29 8.88
C GLN A 140 -22.71 -5.92 8.74
N LEU A 141 -21.81 -5.67 9.69
CA LEU A 141 -20.44 -6.20 9.68
C LEU A 141 -20.38 -7.69 10.05
N PHE A 142 -21.31 -8.17 10.86
CA PHE A 142 -21.45 -9.58 11.26
C PHE A 142 -22.55 -10.31 10.49
N SER A 143 -23.00 -9.75 9.36
CA SER A 143 -23.99 -10.40 8.50
C SER A 143 -23.30 -11.10 7.33
N PRO A 144 -23.71 -12.33 6.98
CA PRO A 144 -23.25 -12.97 5.74
C PRO A 144 -23.62 -12.11 4.54
N SER A 145 -22.64 -11.72 3.73
CA SER A 145 -22.89 -10.89 2.56
C SER A 145 -22.16 -11.41 1.33
N ALA A 146 -22.89 -11.59 0.24
CA ALA A 146 -22.34 -12.00 -1.05
C ALA A 146 -22.11 -10.76 -1.92
N THR A 147 -20.87 -10.50 -2.32
CA THR A 147 -20.58 -9.41 -3.26
C THR A 147 -21.00 -9.81 -4.68
N ALA A 148 -21.81 -8.97 -5.34
CA ALA A 148 -22.17 -9.20 -6.74
C ALA A 148 -20.93 -9.22 -7.66
N ALA A 149 -20.86 -10.16 -8.60
CA ALA A 149 -19.69 -10.36 -9.47
C ALA A 149 -19.29 -9.11 -10.27
N LYS A 150 -20.27 -8.31 -10.70
CA LYS A 150 -20.06 -7.01 -11.38
C LYS A 150 -19.19 -6.07 -10.54
N LEU A 151 -19.40 -6.08 -9.23
CA LEU A 151 -18.68 -5.24 -8.29
C LEU A 151 -17.26 -5.70 -8.08
N LEU A 152 -16.84 -6.92 -8.43
CA LEU A 152 -15.47 -7.43 -8.21
C LEU A 152 -14.47 -7.03 -9.31
N SER A 153 -14.93 -6.31 -10.34
CA SER A 153 -14.15 -6.00 -11.54
C SER A 153 -13.01 -5.00 -11.34
N VAL A 154 -13.01 -4.22 -10.25
CA VAL A 154 -11.98 -3.20 -9.97
C VAL A 154 -11.03 -3.65 -8.88
N SER A 155 -9.73 -3.43 -9.11
CA SER A 155 -8.69 -3.60 -8.09
C SER A 155 -8.96 -2.74 -6.87
N ARG A 156 -8.63 -3.27 -5.69
CA ARG A 156 -8.72 -2.56 -4.41
C ARG A 156 -7.70 -1.41 -4.38
N THR A 157 -7.98 -0.39 -3.58
CA THR A 157 -6.97 0.64 -3.26
C THR A 157 -5.78 0.01 -2.53
N SER A 158 -4.56 0.48 -2.84
CA SER A 158 -3.32 -0.06 -2.27
C SER A 158 -3.01 0.48 -0.86
N PHE A 159 -3.82 1.40 -0.33
CA PHE A 159 -3.53 2.11 0.92
C PHE A 159 -4.41 1.73 2.12
N ILE A 160 -5.40 0.84 1.94
CA ILE A 160 -6.36 0.50 3.02
C ILE A 160 -5.70 -0.05 4.27
N VAL A 161 -4.78 -1.01 4.14
CA VAL A 161 -4.10 -1.61 5.30
C VAL A 161 -3.26 -0.56 6.03
N ALA A 162 -2.42 0.18 5.31
CA ALA A 162 -1.59 1.24 5.90
C ALA A 162 -2.43 2.33 6.59
N SER A 163 -3.57 2.70 6.01
CA SER A 163 -4.48 3.70 6.60
C SER A 163 -5.11 3.21 7.90
N VAL A 164 -5.52 1.93 7.97
CA VAL A 164 -6.07 1.34 9.20
C VAL A 164 -5.00 1.27 10.29
N ILE A 165 -3.77 0.87 9.95
CA ILE A 165 -2.65 0.85 10.91
C ILE A 165 -2.40 2.25 11.46
N GLU A 166 -2.30 3.27 10.60
CA GLU A 166 -2.08 4.66 11.00
C GLU A 166 -3.19 5.15 11.95
N ASP A 167 -4.44 4.82 11.66
CA ASP A 167 -5.59 5.21 12.48
C ASP A 167 -5.63 4.49 13.85
N LEU A 168 -5.32 3.18 13.89
CA LEU A 168 -5.19 2.41 15.13
C LEU A 168 -4.06 2.93 16.03
N LYS A 169 -2.99 3.46 15.44
CA LYS A 169 -1.85 4.00 16.19
C LYS A 169 -2.11 5.44 16.66
N ASN A 170 -2.87 6.24 15.91
CA ASN A 170 -2.90 7.69 16.09
C ASN A 170 -4.30 8.31 16.23
N ARG A 171 -5.31 7.83 15.49
CA ARG A 171 -6.61 8.51 15.37
C ARG A 171 -7.60 8.16 16.47
N TRP A 172 -7.66 6.88 16.85
CA TRP A 172 -8.75 6.38 17.69
C TRP A 172 -8.50 6.62 19.19
N THR A 173 -8.57 7.88 19.61
CA THR A 173 -8.58 8.30 21.02
C THR A 173 -9.95 8.09 21.67
N SER A 174 -10.03 8.16 23.00
CA SER A 174 -11.30 8.06 23.74
C SER A 174 -12.37 9.04 23.24
N ASP A 175 -11.98 10.27 22.91
CA ASP A 175 -12.89 11.31 22.42
C ASP A 175 -13.36 11.02 20.99
N ALA A 176 -12.45 10.59 20.11
CA ALA A 176 -12.80 10.21 18.74
C ALA A 176 -13.80 9.03 18.71
N ILE A 177 -13.59 8.04 19.58
CA ILE A 177 -14.49 6.88 19.71
C ILE A 177 -15.85 7.33 20.25
N ARG A 178 -15.90 8.17 21.30
CA ARG A 178 -17.16 8.68 21.87
C ARG A 178 -17.99 9.48 20.88
N ASN A 179 -17.34 10.22 19.98
CA ASN A 179 -18.02 11.00 18.95
C ASN A 179 -18.64 10.11 17.86
N LEU A 180 -18.10 8.91 17.63
CA LEU A 180 -18.52 8.03 16.55
C LEU A 180 -19.45 6.90 17.03
N ILE A 181 -19.20 6.34 18.22
CA ILE A 181 -19.91 5.18 18.75
C ILE A 181 -20.65 5.61 20.03
N PRO A 182 -21.99 5.51 20.07
CA PRO A 182 -22.76 5.79 21.28
C PRO A 182 -22.46 4.73 22.35
N ASN A 183 -22.19 5.17 23.58
CA ASN A 183 -21.93 4.31 24.75
C ASN A 183 -20.82 3.25 24.52
N PRO A 184 -19.58 3.65 24.17
CA PRO A 184 -18.49 2.70 23.99
C PRO A 184 -18.14 2.03 25.34
N PRO A 185 -17.60 0.79 25.32
CA PRO A 185 -17.23 0.08 26.54
C PRO A 185 -16.16 0.84 27.33
N ASN A 186 -16.18 0.70 28.66
CA ASN A 186 -15.28 1.42 29.57
C ASN A 186 -13.79 1.16 29.29
N SER A 187 -13.43 0.02 28.68
CA SER A 187 -12.07 -0.27 28.21
C SER A 187 -11.57 0.76 27.19
N CYS A 188 -12.48 1.35 26.39
CA CYS A 188 -12.15 2.34 25.36
C CYS A 188 -12.04 3.79 25.88
N LEU A 189 -12.23 4.04 27.18
CA LEU A 189 -12.37 5.40 27.74
C LEU A 189 -11.22 5.81 28.66
N LYS A 190 -10.07 5.11 28.60
CA LYS A 190 -9.00 5.22 29.60
C LYS A 190 -7.74 5.96 29.12
N SER A 191 -7.66 6.35 27.84
CA SER A 191 -6.40 6.88 27.27
C SER A 191 -6.57 8.25 26.59
N LYS A 192 -5.55 9.10 26.77
CA LYS A 192 -5.35 10.34 26.01
C LYS A 192 -4.75 10.08 24.62
N THR A 193 -4.02 8.98 24.46
CA THR A 193 -3.50 8.51 23.16
C THR A 193 -4.52 7.56 22.51
N SER A 194 -4.21 7.07 21.31
CA SER A 194 -5.08 6.07 20.69
C SER A 194 -5.18 4.82 21.57
N VAL A 195 -6.41 4.35 21.80
CA VAL A 195 -6.75 3.21 22.66
C VAL A 195 -6.14 1.91 22.17
N PHE A 196 -5.98 1.78 20.84
CA PHE A 196 -5.52 0.54 20.20
C PHE A 196 -4.04 0.58 19.83
N ARG A 197 -3.31 1.63 20.24
CA ARG A 197 -1.91 1.84 19.87
C ARG A 197 -1.02 0.65 20.21
N ASP A 198 -1.18 0.09 21.41
CA ASP A 198 -0.34 -1.00 21.93
C ASP A 198 -0.88 -2.39 21.56
N LEU A 199 -2.10 -2.44 20.99
CA LEU A 199 -2.71 -3.67 20.49
C LEU A 199 -2.29 -3.95 19.04
N ALA A 200 -2.16 -2.91 18.21
CA ALA A 200 -1.73 -3.04 16.83
C ALA A 200 -0.21 -3.15 16.72
N GLU A 201 0.33 -4.21 16.12
CA GLU A 201 1.76 -4.42 15.96
C GLU A 201 2.10 -4.78 14.51
N ILE A 202 3.15 -4.16 13.97
CA ILE A 202 3.75 -4.55 12.69
C ILE A 202 4.94 -5.44 12.98
N VAL A 203 5.00 -6.59 12.31
CA VAL A 203 5.98 -7.64 12.59
C VAL A 203 7.02 -7.76 11.47
N TYR A 204 8.23 -8.21 11.80
CA TYR A 204 9.18 -8.67 10.77
C TYR A 204 8.73 -10.05 10.24
N GLY A 205 7.71 -10.06 9.39
CA GLY A 205 7.18 -11.28 8.79
C GLY A 205 5.72 -11.16 8.40
N GLU A 206 5.06 -12.31 8.32
CA GLU A 206 3.63 -12.44 8.07
C GLU A 206 2.85 -12.41 9.39
N ALA A 207 1.73 -11.67 9.42
CA ALA A 207 0.91 -11.50 10.61
C ALA A 207 0.29 -12.81 11.11
N ASP A 208 -0.10 -13.69 10.19
CA ASP A 208 -0.68 -15.01 10.47
C ASP A 208 0.25 -15.90 11.29
N VAL A 209 1.55 -15.91 10.97
CA VAL A 209 2.55 -16.67 11.73
C VAL A 209 2.64 -16.15 13.17
N CYS A 210 2.61 -14.83 13.37
CA CYS A 210 2.59 -14.22 14.70
C CYS A 210 1.31 -14.56 15.48
N CYS A 211 0.15 -14.51 14.82
CA CYS A 211 -1.12 -14.94 15.40
C CYS A 211 -1.05 -16.41 15.87
N ALA A 212 -0.51 -17.31 15.04
CA ALA A 212 -0.37 -18.72 15.38
C ALA A 212 0.57 -18.95 16.57
N ALA A 213 1.71 -18.28 16.58
CA ALA A 213 2.67 -18.35 17.67
C ALA A 213 2.09 -17.84 18.99
N PHE A 214 1.37 -16.71 18.94
CA PHE A 214 0.67 -16.14 20.10
C PHE A 214 -0.40 -17.11 20.62
N ALA A 215 -1.23 -17.64 19.72
CA ALA A 215 -2.29 -18.60 20.06
C ALA A 215 -1.74 -19.86 20.71
N ARG A 216 -0.65 -20.44 20.18
CA ARG A 216 0.02 -21.61 20.76
C ARG A 216 0.51 -21.35 22.18
N LYS A 217 1.07 -20.16 22.44
CA LYS A 217 1.65 -19.79 23.72
C LYS A 217 0.61 -19.40 24.78
N HIS A 218 -0.43 -18.69 24.38
CA HIS A 218 -1.39 -18.06 25.29
C HIS A 218 -2.78 -18.72 25.30
N GLY A 219 -3.07 -19.61 24.36
CA GLY A 219 -4.38 -20.27 24.24
C GLY A 219 -5.49 -19.39 23.65
N SER A 220 -5.19 -18.16 23.21
CA SER A 220 -6.15 -17.25 22.58
C SER A 220 -6.53 -17.72 21.19
N SER A 221 -7.81 -17.62 20.83
CA SER A 221 -8.29 -18.04 19.51
C SER A 221 -7.88 -17.04 18.43
N VAL A 222 -7.61 -17.51 17.22
CA VAL A 222 -7.19 -16.66 16.10
C VAL A 222 -8.39 -16.25 15.27
N LEU A 223 -8.56 -14.95 15.02
CA LEU A 223 -9.52 -14.42 14.05
C LEU A 223 -8.82 -14.10 12.72
N SER A 224 -9.18 -14.81 11.65
CA SER A 224 -8.66 -14.57 10.30
C SER A 224 -9.58 -15.15 9.21
N GLN A 225 -9.33 -14.82 7.95
CA GLN A 225 -9.91 -15.40 6.73
C GLN A 225 -8.82 -16.05 5.87
N ASP A 226 -7.57 -16.10 6.36
CA ASP A 226 -6.53 -16.90 5.75
C ASP A 226 -6.66 -18.35 6.19
N SER A 227 -6.78 -19.23 5.21
CA SER A 227 -6.92 -20.67 5.47
C SER A 227 -5.58 -21.33 5.79
N ASP A 228 -4.45 -20.67 5.49
CA ASP A 228 -3.12 -21.18 5.82
C ASP A 228 -2.92 -21.27 7.34
N LEU A 229 -3.57 -20.42 8.13
CA LEU A 229 -3.61 -20.50 9.60
C LEU A 229 -4.08 -21.85 10.14
N PHE A 230 -4.91 -22.57 9.39
CA PHE A 230 -5.35 -23.91 9.79
C PHE A 230 -4.20 -24.92 9.84
N LEU A 231 -3.13 -24.67 9.08
CA LEU A 231 -1.96 -25.55 9.00
C LEU A 231 -0.85 -25.19 9.99
N HIS A 232 -0.92 -24.02 10.61
CA HIS A 232 -0.03 -23.70 11.71
C HIS A 232 -0.43 -24.47 12.98
N ASP A 233 0.56 -24.80 13.80
CA ASP A 233 0.28 -25.35 15.13
C ASP A 233 -0.20 -24.22 16.05
N LEU A 234 -1.49 -24.27 16.40
CA LEU A 234 -2.17 -23.33 17.32
C LEU A 234 -2.21 -23.86 18.76
N GLY A 235 -1.58 -25.00 19.05
CA GLY A 235 -1.70 -25.67 20.35
C GLY A 235 -3.14 -26.11 20.66
N CYS A 236 -3.68 -25.66 21.79
CA CYS A 236 -5.07 -25.91 22.19
C CYS A 236 -6.06 -24.85 21.70
N ALA A 237 -5.56 -23.75 21.12
CA ALA A 237 -6.40 -22.67 20.59
C ALA A 237 -7.13 -23.10 19.31
N SER A 238 -8.13 -22.31 18.93
CA SER A 238 -8.90 -22.52 17.70
C SER A 238 -8.72 -21.38 16.72
N LEU A 239 -8.97 -21.68 15.44
CA LEU A 239 -9.14 -20.72 14.37
C LEU A 239 -10.62 -20.42 14.20
N ILE A 240 -10.97 -19.14 14.15
CA ILE A 240 -12.32 -18.65 13.86
C ILE A 240 -12.25 -17.87 12.56
N PHE A 241 -12.99 -18.35 11.54
CA PHE A 241 -13.07 -17.62 10.28
C PHE A 241 -13.95 -16.38 10.44
N LEU A 242 -13.49 -15.22 9.94
CA LEU A 242 -14.20 -13.94 10.09
C LEU A 242 -15.63 -13.99 9.50
N ASP A 243 -15.81 -14.70 8.39
CA ASP A 243 -17.12 -14.92 7.74
C ASP A 243 -18.03 -15.93 8.46
N SER A 244 -17.53 -16.57 9.52
CA SER A 244 -18.34 -17.45 10.37
C SER A 244 -19.02 -16.73 11.54
N LEU A 245 -18.62 -15.49 11.83
CA LEU A 245 -19.23 -14.69 12.90
C LEU A 245 -20.60 -14.19 12.46
N THR A 246 -21.61 -14.44 13.29
CA THR A 246 -22.98 -14.02 13.06
C THR A 246 -23.58 -13.42 14.31
N LEU A 247 -24.18 -12.25 14.18
CA LEU A 247 -24.94 -11.63 15.24
C LEU A 247 -26.34 -12.26 15.34
N THR A 248 -26.71 -12.72 16.54
CA THR A 248 -28.05 -13.22 16.86
C THR A 248 -28.67 -12.43 18.02
N GLU A 249 -29.95 -12.64 18.28
CA GLU A 249 -30.64 -12.08 19.46
C GLU A 249 -29.93 -12.46 20.78
N SER A 250 -29.31 -13.64 20.78
CA SER A 250 -28.67 -14.24 21.95
C SER A 250 -27.20 -13.83 22.11
N GLY A 251 -26.60 -13.16 21.11
CA GLY A 251 -25.21 -12.67 21.18
C GLY A 251 -24.44 -12.90 19.88
N LEU A 252 -23.11 -12.88 19.98
CA LEU A 252 -22.22 -13.11 18.85
C LEU A 252 -21.85 -14.60 18.78
N LEU A 253 -22.34 -15.30 17.77
CA LEU A 253 -21.98 -16.69 17.50
C LEU A 253 -20.88 -16.77 16.45
N ALA A 254 -20.09 -17.83 16.48
CA ALA A 254 -19.13 -18.15 15.43
C ALA A 254 -18.97 -19.66 15.27
N ARG A 255 -18.15 -20.04 14.29
CA ARG A 255 -17.65 -21.41 14.17
C ARG A 255 -16.16 -21.44 14.45
N GLU A 256 -15.74 -22.44 15.21
CA GLU A 256 -14.33 -22.65 15.52
C GLU A 256 -13.79 -23.93 14.88
N TRP A 257 -12.53 -23.88 14.45
CA TRP A 257 -11.79 -25.01 13.92
C TRP A 257 -10.56 -25.24 14.77
N ARG A 258 -10.47 -26.41 15.40
CA ARG A 258 -9.27 -26.85 16.14
C ARG A 258 -8.47 -27.84 15.30
N PRO A 259 -7.29 -27.46 14.77
CA PRO A 259 -6.46 -28.34 13.95
C PRO A 259 -6.18 -29.70 14.62
N SER A 260 -5.84 -29.69 15.91
CA SER A 260 -5.53 -30.91 16.67
C SER A 260 -6.74 -31.86 16.82
N THR A 261 -7.93 -31.33 17.10
CA THR A 261 -9.18 -32.11 17.18
C THR A 261 -9.57 -32.68 15.82
N ILE A 262 -9.43 -31.88 14.75
CA ILE A 262 -9.79 -32.30 13.39
C ILE A 262 -8.83 -33.38 12.89
N SER A 263 -7.53 -33.25 13.15
CA SER A 263 -6.54 -34.29 12.85
C SER A 263 -6.91 -35.62 13.50
N LYS A 264 -7.28 -35.61 14.78
CA LYS A 264 -7.72 -36.81 15.51
C LYS A 264 -8.98 -37.42 14.91
N ARG A 265 -10.01 -36.61 14.61
CA ARG A 265 -11.26 -37.06 13.98
C ARG A 265 -11.03 -37.72 12.62
N LEU A 266 -10.10 -37.20 11.84
CA LEU A 266 -9.74 -37.74 10.52
C LEU A 266 -8.77 -38.92 10.59
N GLY A 267 -8.21 -39.22 11.77
CA GLY A 267 -7.16 -40.23 11.96
C GLY A 267 -5.85 -39.85 11.26
N LEU A 268 -5.54 -38.57 11.21
CA LEU A 268 -4.32 -38.02 10.62
C LEU A 268 -3.27 -37.75 11.69
N LYS A 269 -1.99 -37.89 11.31
CA LYS A 269 -0.86 -37.50 12.19
C LYS A 269 -0.83 -35.99 12.42
N SER A 270 -1.05 -35.22 11.36
CA SER A 270 -1.24 -33.78 11.44
C SER A 270 -2.04 -33.26 10.24
N VAL A 271 -2.60 -32.05 10.38
CA VAL A 271 -3.37 -31.40 9.31
C VAL A 271 -2.51 -30.92 8.14
N GLN A 272 -1.20 -30.75 8.33
CA GLN A 272 -0.27 -30.34 7.26
C GLN A 272 -0.23 -31.38 6.14
N HIS A 273 -0.32 -32.68 6.43
CA HIS A 273 -0.43 -33.71 5.38
C HIS A 273 -1.67 -33.52 4.51
N LEU A 274 -2.81 -33.18 5.13
CA LEU A 274 -4.05 -32.89 4.40
C LEU A 274 -3.89 -31.63 3.55
N GLY A 275 -3.30 -30.57 4.10
CA GLY A 275 -3.01 -29.33 3.38
C GLY A 275 -2.12 -29.55 2.16
N PHE A 276 -1.07 -30.36 2.30
CA PHE A 276 -0.17 -30.73 1.20
C PHE A 276 -0.90 -31.46 0.08
N GLU A 277 -1.70 -32.47 0.41
CA GLU A 277 -2.47 -33.22 -0.59
C GLU A 277 -3.53 -32.36 -1.28
N ILE A 278 -4.17 -31.42 -0.56
CA ILE A 278 -5.09 -30.43 -1.15
C ILE A 278 -4.34 -29.51 -2.11
N LYS A 279 -3.15 -29.03 -1.76
CA LYS A 279 -2.33 -28.18 -2.63
C LYS A 279 -1.95 -28.90 -3.93
N ARG A 280 -1.69 -30.21 -3.88
CA ARG A 280 -1.38 -31.05 -5.05
C ARG A 280 -2.60 -31.34 -5.92
N ASP A 281 -3.74 -31.62 -5.31
CA ASP A 281 -4.98 -31.98 -6.02
C ASP A 281 -6.21 -31.30 -5.38
N PRO A 282 -6.45 -30.00 -5.69
CA PRO A 282 -7.55 -29.24 -5.10
C PRO A 282 -8.94 -29.73 -5.51
N SER A 283 -9.02 -30.66 -6.47
CA SER A 283 -10.26 -31.19 -7.06
C SER A 283 -10.72 -32.50 -6.42
N ALA A 284 -9.82 -33.20 -5.72
CA ALA A 284 -10.11 -34.49 -5.11
C ALA A 284 -11.15 -34.41 -3.97
N SER A 285 -11.83 -35.53 -3.72
CA SER A 285 -12.76 -35.65 -2.59
C SER A 285 -12.01 -35.72 -1.26
N LEU A 286 -12.66 -35.26 -0.18
CA LEU A 286 -12.06 -35.30 1.17
C LEU A 286 -11.62 -36.72 1.57
N ALA A 287 -12.43 -37.75 1.27
CA ALA A 287 -12.09 -39.13 1.57
C ALA A 287 -10.79 -39.58 0.88
N THR A 288 -10.62 -39.21 -0.39
CA THR A 288 -9.40 -39.50 -1.17
C THR A 288 -8.19 -38.80 -0.57
N LEU A 289 -8.32 -37.50 -0.27
CA LEU A 289 -7.27 -36.68 0.31
C LEU A 289 -6.83 -37.21 1.69
N VAL A 290 -7.78 -37.59 2.54
CA VAL A 290 -7.51 -38.20 3.86
C VAL A 290 -6.81 -39.55 3.69
N GLN A 291 -7.22 -40.38 2.73
CA GLN A 291 -6.55 -41.66 2.47
C GLN A 291 -5.10 -41.45 2.01
N ARG A 292 -4.84 -40.48 1.12
CA ARG A 292 -3.48 -40.13 0.69
C ARG A 292 -2.63 -39.59 1.84
N SER A 293 -3.22 -38.74 2.68
CA SER A 293 -2.57 -38.14 3.86
C SER A 293 -2.15 -39.14 4.94
N LYS A 294 -2.72 -40.35 4.93
CA LYS A 294 -2.35 -41.45 5.86
C LYS A 294 -1.19 -42.31 5.36
N ARG A 295 -0.88 -42.26 4.06
CA ARG A 295 0.17 -43.08 3.45
C ARG A 295 1.54 -42.49 3.73
N VAL A 296 2.56 -43.34 3.75
CA VAL A 296 3.95 -42.88 3.69
C VAL A 296 4.20 -42.39 2.27
N HIS A 297 4.67 -41.15 2.14
CA HIS A 297 5.07 -40.59 0.86
C HIS A 297 6.29 -41.34 0.31
N ASP A 298 6.40 -41.45 -1.02
CA ASP A 298 7.66 -41.87 -1.64
C ASP A 298 8.77 -40.81 -1.41
N THR A 299 9.99 -41.09 -1.85
CA THR A 299 11.14 -40.20 -1.58
C THR A 299 10.93 -38.79 -2.14
N GLN A 300 10.37 -38.66 -3.36
CA GLN A 300 10.16 -37.35 -3.98
C GLN A 300 9.05 -36.57 -3.29
N ALA A 301 7.90 -37.19 -3.04
CA ALA A 301 6.80 -36.57 -2.32
C ALA A 301 7.17 -36.23 -0.87
N SER A 302 8.10 -36.99 -0.26
CA SER A 302 8.65 -36.66 1.06
C SER A 302 9.51 -35.40 1.03
N CYS A 303 10.30 -35.18 -0.03
CA CYS A 303 11.08 -33.94 -0.21
C CYS A 303 10.18 -32.72 -0.50
N GLU A 304 9.16 -32.88 -1.34
CA GLU A 304 8.17 -31.83 -1.60
C GLU A 304 7.38 -31.49 -0.33
N PHE A 305 6.96 -32.50 0.43
CA PHE A 305 6.29 -32.31 1.71
C PHE A 305 7.18 -31.61 2.74
N ALA A 306 8.46 -32.01 2.85
CA ALA A 306 9.42 -31.33 3.72
C ALA A 306 9.61 -29.86 3.34
N THR A 307 9.59 -29.54 2.03
CA THR A 307 9.66 -28.15 1.55
C THR A 307 8.40 -27.38 1.89
N PHE A 308 7.23 -27.99 1.72
CA PHE A 308 5.94 -27.43 2.13
C PHE A 308 5.88 -27.16 3.64
N LEU A 309 6.38 -28.06 4.48
CA LEU A 309 6.38 -27.89 5.93
C LEU A 309 7.22 -26.70 6.40
N LYS A 310 8.29 -26.34 5.68
CA LYS A 310 9.11 -25.16 6.04
C LYS A 310 8.31 -23.86 6.08
N GLU A 311 7.19 -23.76 5.36
CA GLU A 311 6.31 -22.59 5.42
C GLU A 311 5.57 -22.48 6.77
N TYR A 312 5.38 -23.61 7.48
CA TYR A 312 4.57 -23.69 8.71
C TYR A 312 5.40 -24.03 9.96
N ASP A 313 6.65 -24.41 9.79
CA ASP A 313 7.61 -24.75 10.86
C ASP A 313 8.34 -23.51 11.40
N VAL A 314 7.57 -22.49 11.80
CA VAL A 314 8.15 -21.24 12.32
C VAL A 314 8.10 -21.24 13.85
N GLN A 315 9.27 -21.43 14.47
CA GLN A 315 9.56 -21.06 15.86
C GLN A 315 9.77 -19.55 15.90
N ALA A 316 8.66 -18.85 16.04
CA ALA A 316 8.59 -17.41 16.03
C ALA A 316 9.10 -16.78 17.33
N GLU A 317 10.39 -16.45 17.41
CA GLU A 317 10.86 -15.31 18.21
C GLU A 317 10.93 -14.11 17.26
N PHE A 318 9.86 -13.31 17.23
CA PHE A 318 9.79 -12.15 16.37
C PHE A 318 10.22 -10.90 17.13
N ASP A 319 11.20 -10.19 16.58
CA ASP A 319 11.42 -8.81 16.93
C ASP A 319 10.17 -8.00 16.50
N VAL A 320 9.52 -7.36 17.46
CA VAL A 320 8.47 -6.38 17.18
C VAL A 320 9.15 -5.12 16.67
N GLN A 321 8.62 -4.53 15.58
CA GLN A 321 9.05 -3.20 15.19
C GLN A 321 8.49 -2.17 16.16
N ASP A 322 9.29 -1.72 17.13
CA ASP A 322 8.97 -0.52 17.94
C ASP A 322 9.20 0.78 17.16
N LEU A 323 8.91 0.76 15.86
CA LEU A 323 9.16 1.86 14.95
C LEU A 323 7.83 2.43 14.46
N GLN A 324 7.76 3.76 14.33
CA GLN A 324 6.60 4.47 13.76
C GLN A 324 6.52 4.31 12.23
N ILE A 325 6.66 3.08 11.75
CA ILE A 325 6.41 2.70 10.37
C ILE A 325 4.97 2.18 10.35
N PHE A 326 4.12 2.74 9.50
CA PHE A 326 2.71 2.35 9.40
C PHE A 326 2.35 1.74 8.04
N ASP A 327 3.33 1.60 7.15
CA ASP A 327 3.18 1.02 5.82
C ASP A 327 4.02 -0.26 5.68
N PRO A 328 3.41 -1.42 5.35
CA PRO A 328 4.14 -2.68 5.21
C PRO A 328 5.29 -2.63 4.19
N ARG A 329 5.16 -1.87 3.10
CA ARG A 329 6.21 -1.78 2.06
C ARG A 329 7.40 -0.94 2.55
N ALA A 330 7.13 0.15 3.26
CA ALA A 330 8.18 0.94 3.91
C ALA A 330 8.88 0.13 5.02
N SER A 331 8.12 -0.68 5.77
CA SER A 331 8.64 -1.61 6.80
C SER A 331 9.56 -2.66 6.18
N GLU A 332 9.15 -3.28 5.07
CA GLU A 332 9.98 -4.24 4.33
C GLU A 332 11.26 -3.61 3.80
N LEU A 333 11.19 -2.42 3.20
CA LEU A 333 12.38 -1.72 2.73
C LEU A 333 13.32 -1.36 3.90
N TYR A 334 12.78 -0.87 5.01
CA TYR A 334 13.58 -0.57 6.20
C TYR A 334 14.31 -1.81 6.72
N ALA A 335 13.63 -2.95 6.82
CA ALA A 335 14.24 -4.20 7.23
C ALA A 335 15.39 -4.61 6.32
N GLN A 336 15.25 -4.45 5.00
CA GLN A 336 16.33 -4.73 4.04
C GLN A 336 17.57 -3.83 4.23
N PHE A 337 17.41 -2.60 4.74
CA PHE A 337 18.55 -1.76 5.09
C PHE A 337 19.24 -2.20 6.38
N ARG A 338 18.50 -2.80 7.33
CA ARG A 338 19.00 -3.09 8.69
C ARG A 338 19.41 -4.54 8.94
N LEU A 339 18.76 -5.48 8.28
CA LEU A 339 18.79 -6.89 8.60
C LEU A 339 19.19 -7.70 7.37
N GLN A 340 20.32 -8.41 7.47
CA GLN A 340 20.89 -9.17 6.35
C GLN A 340 19.95 -10.28 5.85
N GLN A 341 19.14 -10.88 6.73
CA GLN A 341 18.20 -11.95 6.37
C GLN A 341 17.11 -11.55 5.35
N PHE A 342 16.89 -10.25 5.16
CA PHE A 342 15.94 -9.72 4.18
C PHE A 342 16.59 -9.25 2.88
N VAL A 343 17.93 -9.32 2.77
CA VAL A 343 18.68 -8.86 1.59
C VAL A 343 19.08 -10.06 0.74
N ASP A 344 18.88 -9.97 -0.57
CA ASP A 344 19.31 -11.00 -1.51
C ASP A 344 20.82 -10.90 -1.82
N GLU A 345 21.33 -11.85 -2.61
CA GLU A 345 22.74 -11.89 -3.02
C GLU A 345 23.20 -10.63 -3.78
N SER A 346 22.26 -9.89 -4.38
CA SER A 346 22.59 -8.63 -5.08
C SER A 346 22.96 -7.50 -4.14
N GLY A 347 22.65 -7.63 -2.84
CA GLY A 347 22.89 -6.60 -1.84
C GLY A 347 21.98 -5.38 -1.97
N SER A 348 21.14 -5.29 -3.00
CA SER A 348 20.31 -4.11 -3.27
C SER A 348 18.93 -4.26 -2.63
N PRO A 349 18.47 -3.29 -1.81
CA PRO A 349 17.12 -3.31 -1.27
C PRO A 349 16.07 -3.13 -2.37
N HIS A 350 14.91 -3.75 -2.18
CA HIS A 350 13.78 -3.77 -3.12
C HIS A 350 12.58 -3.01 -2.55
N MET A 351 12.06 -2.07 -3.32
CA MET A 351 10.81 -1.36 -3.02
C MET A 351 9.71 -1.78 -3.98
N PHE A 352 8.58 -2.23 -3.44
CA PHE A 352 7.40 -2.62 -4.23
C PHE A 352 6.39 -1.49 -4.25
N LEU A 353 6.37 -0.69 -5.32
CA LEU A 353 5.46 0.45 -5.43
C LEU A 353 4.01 0.01 -5.66
N PRO A 354 3.01 0.77 -5.16
CA PRO A 354 1.60 0.43 -5.35
C PRO A 354 1.23 0.34 -6.83
N ILE A 355 0.38 -0.62 -7.19
CA ILE A 355 -0.37 -0.54 -8.43
C ILE A 355 -1.59 0.36 -8.18
N LEU A 356 -1.58 1.53 -8.82
CA LEU A 356 -2.65 2.51 -8.72
C LEU A 356 -3.67 2.33 -9.85
N LEU A 357 -4.91 2.73 -9.60
CA LEU A 357 -5.93 2.79 -10.64
C LEU A 357 -5.70 4.02 -11.50
N GLU A 358 -5.23 3.83 -12.72
CA GLU A 358 -4.75 4.92 -13.57
C GLU A 358 -5.09 4.68 -15.05
N ASN A 359 -4.91 5.70 -15.89
CA ASN A 359 -5.02 5.52 -17.34
C ASN A 359 -3.81 4.75 -17.90
N TYR A 360 -4.03 3.54 -18.41
CA TYR A 360 -2.98 2.64 -18.89
C TYR A 360 -2.34 3.06 -20.22
N THR A 361 -2.95 4.00 -20.96
CA THR A 361 -2.34 4.59 -22.16
C THR A 361 -1.26 5.63 -21.83
N ARG A 362 -1.13 6.02 -20.56
CA ARG A 362 -0.17 7.02 -20.08
C ARG A 362 0.99 6.36 -19.33
N SER A 363 2.06 7.14 -19.11
CA SER A 363 3.15 6.76 -18.20
C SER A 363 2.61 6.50 -16.79
N THR A 364 3.26 5.61 -16.05
CA THR A 364 2.87 5.28 -14.67
C THR A 364 2.81 6.51 -13.76
N ALA A 365 1.74 6.59 -12.97
CA ALA A 365 1.55 7.60 -11.95
C ALA A 365 2.67 7.55 -10.90
N CYS A 366 3.22 6.37 -10.61
CA CYS A 366 4.35 6.19 -9.69
C CYS A 366 5.66 6.83 -10.19
N ALA A 367 5.75 7.25 -11.45
CA ALA A 367 6.88 8.07 -11.90
C ALA A 367 6.92 9.43 -11.19
N GLN A 368 5.75 9.94 -10.78
CA GLN A 368 5.63 11.14 -9.98
C GLN A 368 6.19 10.89 -8.57
N GLY A 369 6.87 11.89 -8.01
CA GLY A 369 7.50 11.81 -6.69
C GLY A 369 8.77 10.95 -6.64
N SER A 370 9.34 10.53 -7.77
CA SER A 370 10.59 9.75 -7.80
C SER A 370 11.76 10.49 -7.13
N GLU A 371 11.91 11.80 -7.34
CA GLU A 371 12.91 12.64 -6.66
C GLU A 371 12.72 12.67 -5.13
N ILE A 372 11.48 12.68 -4.67
CA ILE A 372 11.14 12.64 -3.23
C ILE A 372 11.54 11.28 -2.66
N ARG A 373 11.24 10.17 -3.36
CA ARG A 373 11.59 8.82 -2.90
C ARG A 373 13.09 8.56 -2.89
N VAL A 374 13.83 8.96 -3.91
CA VAL A 374 15.29 8.79 -3.91
C VAL A 374 15.95 9.60 -2.79
N THR A 375 15.44 10.80 -2.49
CA THR A 375 15.87 11.60 -1.33
C THR A 375 15.61 10.84 -0.02
N ALA A 376 14.41 10.24 0.12
CA ALA A 376 14.04 9.44 1.29
C ALA A 376 14.93 8.20 1.48
N TYR A 377 15.17 7.43 0.41
CA TYR A 377 16.03 6.25 0.45
C TYR A 377 17.47 6.62 0.79
N SER A 378 17.95 7.72 0.23
CA SER A 378 19.31 8.20 0.47
C SER A 378 19.50 8.68 1.91
N LEU A 379 18.50 9.36 2.50
CA LEU A 379 18.50 9.70 3.92
C LEU A 379 18.56 8.45 4.81
N LEU A 380 17.75 7.43 4.51
CA LEU A 380 17.82 6.16 5.23
C LEU A 380 19.19 5.50 5.08
N ASN A 381 19.79 5.53 3.89
CA ASN A 381 21.13 5.00 3.64
C ASN A 381 22.22 5.73 4.45
N GLN A 382 22.10 7.06 4.61
CA GLN A 382 23.06 7.85 5.40
C GLN A 382 23.08 7.46 6.88
N SER A 383 21.98 6.90 7.40
CA SER A 383 21.94 6.39 8.78
C SER A 383 22.71 5.07 8.99
N LEU A 384 23.22 4.45 7.91
CA LEU A 384 24.09 3.29 8.00
C LEU A 384 25.57 3.70 8.11
N PRO A 385 26.40 2.88 8.81
CA PRO A 385 27.86 2.95 8.69
C PRO A 385 28.31 2.92 7.22
N SER A 386 29.38 3.63 6.88
CA SER A 386 29.88 3.79 5.50
C SER A 386 29.99 2.47 4.74
N GLU A 387 30.50 1.43 5.41
CA GLU A 387 30.78 0.11 4.84
C GLU A 387 29.51 -0.69 4.50
N LEU A 388 28.37 -0.33 5.12
CA LEU A 388 27.09 -1.00 4.94
C LEU A 388 26.14 -0.24 4.01
N ARG A 389 26.57 0.95 3.54
CA ARG A 389 25.78 1.78 2.65
C ARG A 389 25.58 1.07 1.31
N ARG A 390 24.38 1.23 0.76
CA ARG A 390 23.99 0.68 -0.53
C ARG A 390 24.24 1.70 -1.62
N SER A 391 24.47 1.23 -2.84
CA SER A 391 24.63 2.05 -4.04
C SER A 391 23.29 2.45 -4.66
N SER A 392 22.29 1.57 -4.57
CA SER A 392 21.00 1.73 -5.23
C SER A 392 19.87 1.00 -4.47
N VAL A 393 18.64 1.33 -4.84
CA VAL A 393 17.41 0.63 -4.48
C VAL A 393 16.71 0.21 -5.75
N ILE A 394 16.13 -0.99 -5.78
CA ILE A 394 15.36 -1.50 -6.92
C ILE A 394 13.88 -1.22 -6.70
N GLU A 395 13.29 -0.32 -7.49
CA GLU A 395 11.85 -0.07 -7.50
C GLU A 395 11.12 -1.01 -8.48
N TYR A 396 10.19 -1.81 -7.97
CA TYR A 396 9.22 -2.53 -8.80
C TYR A 396 7.98 -1.68 -9.02
N MET A 397 7.72 -1.34 -10.28
CA MET A 397 6.57 -0.53 -10.68
C MET A 397 6.06 -0.91 -12.07
N ARG A 398 4.87 -0.42 -12.44
CA ARG A 398 4.36 -0.58 -13.81
C ARG A 398 5.26 0.14 -14.82
N ARG A 399 5.66 -0.58 -15.87
CA ARG A 399 6.28 -0.05 -17.09
C ARG A 399 5.55 -0.63 -18.30
N GLY A 400 4.72 0.19 -18.94
CA GLY A 400 3.84 -0.26 -20.02
C GLY A 400 2.85 -1.32 -19.51
N SER A 401 2.87 -2.49 -20.13
CA SER A 401 2.00 -3.65 -19.84
C SER A 401 2.62 -4.68 -18.88
N ARG A 402 3.70 -4.35 -18.18
CA ARG A 402 4.35 -5.25 -17.20
C ARG A 402 4.75 -4.53 -15.92
N VAL A 403 4.93 -5.27 -14.83
CA VAL A 403 5.73 -4.84 -13.68
C VAL A 403 7.21 -5.02 -13.99
N ALA A 404 8.03 -4.01 -13.75
CA ALA A 404 9.46 -4.05 -14.03
C ALA A 404 10.28 -3.48 -12.87
N ALA A 405 11.47 -4.05 -12.68
CA ALA A 405 12.50 -3.52 -11.80
C ALA A 405 13.15 -2.28 -12.44
N VAL A 406 13.32 -1.23 -11.65
CA VAL A 406 14.00 0.00 -12.02
C VAL A 406 15.02 0.31 -10.94
N GLU A 407 16.28 0.32 -11.31
CA GLU A 407 17.35 0.70 -10.40
C GLU A 407 17.33 2.21 -10.15
N VAL A 408 17.34 2.60 -8.88
CA VAL A 408 17.36 3.98 -8.41
C VAL A 408 18.69 4.21 -7.66
N PRO A 409 19.64 4.96 -8.23
CA PRO A 409 20.91 5.24 -7.57
C PRO A 409 20.70 6.14 -6.36
N LEU A 410 21.38 5.83 -5.26
CA LEU A 410 21.31 6.62 -4.03
C LEU A 410 22.23 7.84 -4.10
N LEU A 411 21.77 8.94 -3.53
CA LEU A 411 22.42 10.24 -3.62
C LEU A 411 23.59 10.35 -2.63
N PRO A 412 24.69 11.03 -3.03
CA PRO A 412 25.70 11.51 -2.10
C PRO A 412 25.13 12.64 -1.22
N THR A 413 25.80 12.90 -0.08
CA THR A 413 25.31 13.79 0.98
C THR A 413 24.98 15.21 0.51
N ASP A 414 25.79 15.78 -0.38
CA ASP A 414 25.61 17.12 -0.96
C ASP A 414 24.32 17.23 -1.77
N LEU A 415 24.03 16.23 -2.61
CA LEU A 415 22.77 16.19 -3.37
C LEU A 415 21.56 15.94 -2.48
N ILE A 416 21.70 15.17 -1.38
CA ILE A 416 20.62 15.02 -0.40
C ILE A 416 20.26 16.38 0.21
N LEU A 417 21.26 17.19 0.59
CA LEU A 417 21.03 18.51 1.16
C LEU A 417 20.30 19.43 0.17
N GLU A 418 20.75 19.47 -1.08
CA GLU A 418 20.12 20.28 -2.14
C GLU A 418 18.66 19.87 -2.38
N TYR A 419 18.41 18.57 -2.52
CA TYR A 419 17.08 18.06 -2.85
C TYR A 419 16.12 18.23 -1.66
N LEU A 420 16.59 17.97 -0.45
CA LEU A 420 15.80 18.15 0.76
C LEU A 420 15.45 19.63 0.99
N GLN A 421 16.40 20.54 0.73
CA GLN A 421 16.15 21.98 0.79
C GLN A 421 15.13 22.41 -0.27
N CYS A 422 15.24 21.92 -1.51
CA CYS A 422 14.26 22.17 -2.57
C CYS A 422 12.85 21.71 -2.18
N ILE A 423 12.71 20.52 -1.59
CA ILE A 423 11.41 20.02 -1.09
C ILE A 423 10.87 20.95 0.02
N LEU A 424 11.71 21.39 0.96
CA LEU A 424 11.32 22.31 2.02
C LEU A 424 10.88 23.67 1.48
N ASP A 425 11.57 24.20 0.47
CA ASP A 425 11.21 25.48 -0.15
C ASP A 425 9.85 25.39 -0.86
N LYS A 426 9.56 24.27 -1.54
CA LYS A 426 8.23 23.99 -2.09
C LYS A 426 7.16 23.93 -1.00
N VAL A 427 7.45 23.29 0.14
CA VAL A 427 6.53 23.25 1.29
C VAL A 427 6.25 24.66 1.81
N VAL A 428 7.27 25.50 1.96
CA VAL A 428 7.12 26.90 2.41
C VAL A 428 6.33 27.74 1.40
N ALA A 429 6.59 27.59 0.10
CA ALA A 429 5.83 28.29 -0.94
C ALA A 429 4.33 27.94 -0.90
N VAL A 430 4.00 26.66 -0.71
CA VAL A 430 2.60 26.22 -0.58
C VAL A 430 1.98 26.70 0.73
N GLN A 431 2.75 26.86 1.81
CA GLN A 431 2.26 27.41 3.07
C GLN A 431 1.76 28.84 2.87
N GLN A 432 2.52 29.67 2.16
CA GLN A 432 2.14 31.05 1.82
C GLN A 432 0.82 31.14 1.03
N ILE A 433 0.56 30.15 0.16
CA ILE A 433 -0.71 30.05 -0.57
C ILE A 433 -1.88 29.65 0.35
N CYS A 434 -1.60 28.77 1.30
CA CYS A 434 -2.60 28.22 2.20
C CYS A 434 -2.86 29.11 3.43
N ASP A 435 -2.12 30.21 3.60
CA ASP A 435 -2.29 31.16 4.70
C ASP A 435 -3.77 31.60 4.81
N GLY A 436 -4.30 31.59 6.04
CA GLY A 436 -5.70 31.89 6.35
C GLY A 436 -6.60 30.71 6.75
N GLY A 437 -6.07 29.70 7.47
CA GLY A 437 -6.89 28.66 8.12
C GLY A 437 -7.21 27.42 7.28
N CYS A 438 -6.40 27.13 6.25
CA CYS A 438 -6.50 25.89 5.49
C CYS A 438 -6.20 24.67 6.38
N SER A 439 -7.00 23.60 6.30
CA SER A 439 -6.71 22.36 7.03
C SER A 439 -5.44 21.70 6.48
N SER A 440 -4.76 20.88 7.30
CA SER A 440 -3.58 20.12 6.84
C SER A 440 -3.88 19.23 5.64
N ILE A 441 -5.09 18.66 5.59
CA ILE A 441 -5.57 17.84 4.48
C ILE A 441 -5.56 18.63 3.17
N TYR A 442 -6.11 19.84 3.18
CA TYR A 442 -6.17 20.67 1.97
C TYR A 442 -4.79 21.19 1.58
N PHE A 443 -3.96 21.56 2.56
CA PHE A 443 -2.56 21.95 2.34
C PHE A 443 -1.79 20.88 1.55
N TRP A 444 -1.84 19.62 1.99
CA TRP A 444 -1.10 18.54 1.33
C TRP A 444 -1.68 18.19 -0.05
N LYS A 445 -2.99 18.33 -0.25
CA LYS A 445 -3.60 18.18 -1.58
C LYS A 445 -3.13 19.27 -2.54
N VAL A 446 -3.05 20.53 -2.09
CA VAL A 446 -2.50 21.64 -2.86
C VAL A 446 -1.04 21.40 -3.18
N PHE A 447 -0.22 20.98 -2.20
CA PHE A 447 1.19 20.64 -2.42
C PHE A 447 1.35 19.61 -3.53
N ALA A 448 0.60 18.50 -3.48
CA ALA A 448 0.69 17.44 -4.48
C ALA A 448 0.28 17.91 -5.89
N LEU A 449 -0.72 18.79 -6.01
CA LEU A 449 -1.11 19.40 -7.28
C LEU A 449 -0.01 20.32 -7.83
N CYS A 450 0.61 21.12 -6.97
CA CYS A 450 1.70 22.01 -7.36
C CYS A 450 2.93 21.22 -7.82
N GLU A 451 3.28 20.16 -7.10
CA GLU A 451 4.37 19.26 -7.48
C GLU A 451 4.10 18.56 -8.82
N LEU A 452 2.88 18.08 -9.04
CA LEU A 452 2.47 17.45 -10.30
C LEU A 452 2.60 18.41 -11.49
N PHE A 453 2.04 19.61 -11.35
CA PHE A 453 2.03 20.59 -12.45
C PHE A 453 3.38 21.25 -12.72
N SER A 454 4.26 21.29 -11.72
CA SER A 454 5.65 21.72 -11.89
C SER A 454 6.46 20.66 -12.64
N SER A 455 6.31 19.39 -12.26
CA SER A 455 7.05 18.26 -12.85
C SER A 455 6.53 17.82 -14.22
N SER A 456 5.25 18.07 -14.51
CA SER A 456 4.60 17.66 -15.75
C SER A 456 3.70 18.79 -16.30
N PRO A 457 4.26 19.78 -17.01
CA PRO A 457 3.49 20.90 -17.56
C PRO A 457 2.33 20.47 -18.49
N LYS A 458 2.45 19.31 -19.14
CA LYS A 458 1.41 18.71 -19.99
C LYS A 458 0.16 18.26 -19.22
N ASP A 459 0.28 18.05 -17.90
CA ASP A 459 -0.82 17.62 -17.04
C ASP A 459 -1.59 18.79 -16.43
N ARG A 460 -1.15 20.03 -16.68
CA ARG A 460 -1.82 21.25 -16.23
C ARG A 460 -3.21 21.34 -16.84
N ILE A 461 -4.19 21.69 -16.00
CA ILE A 461 -5.57 21.95 -16.40
C ILE A 461 -5.91 23.43 -16.19
N GLY A 462 -6.84 23.95 -16.98
CA GLY A 462 -7.27 25.34 -16.88
C GLY A 462 -7.93 25.65 -15.54
N LEU A 463 -7.90 26.92 -15.12
CA LEU A 463 -8.39 27.40 -13.82
C LEU A 463 -9.79 26.89 -13.46
N LEU A 464 -10.74 26.97 -14.40
CA LEU A 464 -12.12 26.52 -14.19
C LEU A 464 -12.22 25.01 -13.92
N LEU A 465 -11.41 24.21 -14.63
CA LEU A 465 -11.35 22.76 -14.44
C LEU A 465 -10.70 22.41 -13.11
N LEU A 466 -9.63 23.12 -12.74
CA LEU A 466 -8.94 22.92 -11.46
C LEU A 466 -9.85 23.24 -10.28
N LYS A 467 -10.57 24.36 -10.33
CA LYS A 467 -11.58 24.71 -9.34
C LYS A 467 -12.61 23.59 -9.19
N ARG A 468 -13.15 23.09 -10.30
CA ARG A 468 -14.14 22.00 -10.29
C ARG A 468 -13.57 20.71 -9.73
N TYR A 469 -12.32 20.38 -10.07
CA TYR A 469 -11.62 19.22 -9.54
C TYR A 469 -11.39 19.32 -8.03
N LEU A 470 -11.01 20.49 -7.51
CA LEU A 470 -10.88 20.71 -6.07
C LEU A 470 -12.23 20.54 -5.34
N GLU A 471 -13.33 21.00 -5.93
CA GLU A 471 -14.68 20.88 -5.34
C GLU A 471 -15.24 19.47 -5.36
N THR A 472 -15.00 18.72 -6.44
CA THR A 472 -15.78 17.51 -6.74
C THR A 472 -14.94 16.27 -7.03
N GLY A 473 -13.61 16.40 -7.11
CA GLY A 473 -12.70 15.34 -7.54
C GLY A 473 -12.76 15.03 -9.04
N LYS A 474 -13.47 15.85 -9.84
CA LYS A 474 -13.60 15.71 -11.29
C LYS A 474 -13.54 17.06 -12.00
N SER A 475 -12.96 17.07 -13.18
CA SER A 475 -12.80 18.27 -14.01
C SER A 475 -14.05 18.59 -14.83
N GLY A 476 -14.94 17.62 -15.03
CA GLY A 476 -16.16 17.74 -15.84
C GLY A 476 -17.43 17.24 -15.14
N ASP A 477 -18.52 17.10 -15.90
CA ASP A 477 -19.80 16.60 -15.38
C ASP A 477 -19.75 15.13 -14.99
N ASN A 478 -19.03 14.36 -15.79
CA ASN A 478 -18.80 12.94 -15.65
C ASN A 478 -17.37 12.70 -15.21
N LEU A 479 -17.15 11.62 -14.45
CA LEU A 479 -15.81 11.21 -14.05
C LEU A 479 -15.10 10.59 -15.27
N GLN A 480 -13.90 11.08 -15.58
CA GLN A 480 -13.11 10.63 -16.73
C GLN A 480 -11.79 10.01 -16.30
N TRP A 481 -11.17 9.25 -17.21
CA TRP A 481 -9.86 8.63 -16.96
C TRP A 481 -8.73 9.64 -16.70
N ASN A 482 -8.86 10.88 -17.18
CA ASN A 482 -7.92 11.94 -16.84
C ASN A 482 -8.03 12.35 -15.36
N ASP A 483 -9.24 12.40 -14.80
CA ASP A 483 -9.44 12.68 -13.37
C ASP A 483 -8.89 11.54 -12.51
N ILE A 484 -9.17 10.29 -12.90
CA ILE A 484 -8.66 9.09 -12.21
C ILE A 484 -7.14 9.02 -12.26
N HIS A 485 -6.53 9.30 -13.42
CA HIS A 485 -5.08 9.32 -13.55
C HIS A 485 -4.45 10.45 -12.73
N MET A 486 -5.07 11.63 -12.70
CA MET A 486 -4.62 12.73 -11.85
C MET A 486 -4.68 12.34 -10.36
N LEU A 487 -5.76 11.70 -9.93
CA LEU A 487 -5.87 11.18 -8.56
C LEU A 487 -4.74 10.19 -8.25
N ALA A 488 -4.44 9.24 -9.15
CA ALA A 488 -3.32 8.32 -8.98
C ALA A 488 -1.96 9.03 -8.90
N GLN A 489 -1.75 10.10 -9.69
CA GLN A 489 -0.53 10.91 -9.62
C GLN A 489 -0.42 11.64 -8.26
N LEU A 490 -1.51 12.17 -7.73
CA LEU A 490 -1.54 12.77 -6.39
C LEU A 490 -1.25 11.74 -5.30
N GLU A 491 -1.88 10.56 -5.37
CA GLU A 491 -1.61 9.45 -4.45
C GLU A 491 -0.14 9.03 -4.47
N ALA A 492 0.49 8.97 -5.64
CA ALA A 492 1.91 8.65 -5.78
C ALA A 492 2.83 9.69 -5.14
N ILE A 493 2.54 10.99 -5.33
CA ILE A 493 3.32 12.08 -4.70
C ILE A 493 3.16 12.06 -3.18
N LEU A 494 1.92 11.95 -2.69
CA LEU A 494 1.61 11.91 -1.26
C LEU A 494 2.22 10.68 -0.58
N TYR A 495 2.19 9.52 -1.25
CA TYR A 495 2.87 8.32 -0.76
C TYR A 495 4.38 8.51 -0.70
N SER A 496 4.97 9.17 -1.70
CA SER A 496 6.41 9.50 -1.70
C SER A 496 6.77 10.43 -0.54
N MET A 497 5.92 11.42 -0.22
CA MET A 497 6.08 12.28 0.96
C MET A 497 5.94 11.52 2.28
N LYS A 498 5.05 10.53 2.36
CA LYS A 498 4.95 9.61 3.52
C LYS A 498 6.23 8.80 3.70
N ILE A 499 6.79 8.24 2.62
CA ILE A 499 8.08 7.52 2.67
C ILE A 499 9.19 8.46 3.19
N LEU A 500 9.25 9.70 2.66
CA LEU A 500 10.20 10.70 3.14
C LEU A 500 10.02 10.98 4.64
N ALA A 501 8.78 11.20 5.10
CA ALA A 501 8.49 11.46 6.51
C ALA A 501 8.96 10.31 7.41
N THR A 502 8.63 9.07 7.03
CA THR A 502 9.00 7.87 7.77
C THR A 502 10.53 7.73 7.82
N PHE A 503 11.21 7.76 6.68
CA PHE A 503 12.65 7.51 6.62
C PHE A 503 13.50 8.66 7.18
N ALA A 504 13.05 9.90 7.01
CA ALA A 504 13.66 11.04 7.69
C ALA A 504 13.60 10.88 9.22
N THR A 505 12.45 10.44 9.75
CA THR A 505 12.28 10.22 11.20
C THR A 505 13.19 9.10 11.70
N LEU A 506 13.27 7.99 10.97
CA LEU A 506 14.10 6.83 11.34
C LEU A 506 15.61 7.12 11.22
N ALA A 507 16.01 7.94 10.27
CA ALA A 507 17.42 8.30 10.09
C ALA A 507 17.89 9.33 11.14
N LEU A 508 16.99 10.15 11.68
CA LEU A 508 17.32 11.39 12.38
C LEU A 508 18.32 11.24 13.54
N SER A 509 18.21 10.16 14.33
CA SER A 509 19.10 9.93 15.47
C SER A 509 20.55 9.69 15.05
N SER A 510 20.76 9.12 13.86
CA SER A 510 22.07 8.76 13.31
C SER A 510 22.70 9.85 12.43
N LEU A 511 21.99 10.94 12.13
CA LEU A 511 22.49 12.03 11.28
C LEU A 511 23.21 13.10 12.10
N GLU A 512 24.14 13.80 11.42
CA GLU A 512 24.95 14.89 11.97
C GLU A 512 24.99 16.11 11.04
N GLY A 513 25.49 17.23 11.55
CA GLY A 513 25.70 18.48 10.79
C GLY A 513 24.44 19.05 10.13
N ASP A 514 24.63 19.70 8.97
CA ASP A 514 23.55 20.35 8.21
C ASP A 514 22.45 19.36 7.79
N LEU A 515 22.83 18.11 7.53
CA LEU A 515 21.88 17.07 7.14
C LEU A 515 20.89 16.77 8.27
N LYS A 516 21.36 16.70 9.53
CA LYS A 516 20.49 16.57 10.70
C LYS A 516 19.55 17.76 10.85
N ILE A 517 20.06 18.97 10.66
CA ILE A 517 19.29 20.22 10.79
C ILE A 517 18.15 20.25 9.76
N LEU A 518 18.46 20.01 8.48
CA LEU A 518 17.43 19.99 7.43
C LEU A 518 16.45 18.83 7.62
N THR A 519 16.93 17.65 8.01
CA THR A 519 16.05 16.50 8.28
C THR A 519 15.10 16.79 9.44
N THR A 520 15.56 17.48 10.50
CA THR A 520 14.70 17.92 11.62
C THR A 520 13.61 18.88 11.16
N ARG A 521 13.94 19.84 10.28
CA ARG A 521 12.94 20.74 9.69
C ARG A 521 11.94 19.97 8.84
N CYS A 522 12.42 19.01 8.07
CA CYS A 522 11.59 18.14 7.23
C CYS A 522 10.59 17.31 8.05
N THR A 523 11.06 16.58 9.06
CA THR A 523 10.18 15.77 9.92
C THR A 523 9.12 16.61 10.63
N LYS A 524 9.49 17.80 11.13
CA LYS A 524 8.54 18.73 11.73
C LYS A 524 7.45 19.17 10.75
N SER A 525 7.82 19.56 9.52
CA SER A 525 6.85 19.97 8.50
C SER A 525 5.93 18.82 8.08
N LEU A 526 6.48 17.61 7.92
CA LEU A 526 5.75 16.42 7.48
C LEU A 526 4.86 15.81 8.56
N GLY A 527 5.03 16.16 9.82
CA GLY A 527 4.21 15.64 10.94
C GLY A 527 2.71 15.93 10.82
N THR A 528 2.29 16.82 9.92
CA THR A 528 0.88 17.15 9.66
C THR A 528 0.26 16.34 8.51
N LEU A 529 1.04 15.52 7.81
CA LEU A 529 0.59 14.73 6.67
C LEU A 529 -0.30 13.58 7.13
N SER A 530 -1.60 13.67 6.83
CA SER A 530 -2.57 12.59 7.06
C SER A 530 -2.42 11.45 6.06
N SER A 531 -3.23 10.39 6.18
CA SER A 531 -3.19 9.25 5.26
C SER A 531 -3.37 9.67 3.79
N VAL A 532 -2.68 8.96 2.88
CA VAL A 532 -2.58 9.29 1.45
C VAL A 532 -3.97 9.45 0.81
N GLN A 533 -4.86 8.49 1.06
CA GLN A 533 -6.17 8.49 0.41
C GLN A 533 -7.09 9.59 0.95
N THR A 534 -7.03 9.87 2.25
CA THR A 534 -7.81 10.95 2.88
C THR A 534 -7.44 12.30 2.27
N VAL A 535 -6.14 12.55 2.07
CA VAL A 535 -5.68 13.79 1.42
C VAL A 535 -6.07 13.82 -0.05
N ALA A 536 -5.79 12.77 -0.81
CA ALA A 536 -6.02 12.75 -2.26
C ALA A 536 -7.51 12.95 -2.62
N MET A 537 -8.41 12.28 -1.88
CA MET A 537 -9.86 12.32 -2.13
C MET A 537 -10.59 13.50 -1.47
N ALA A 538 -9.91 14.33 -0.68
CA ALA A 538 -10.57 15.44 0.03
C ALA A 538 -11.14 16.49 -0.94
N ASN A 539 -12.44 16.75 -0.84
CA ASN A 539 -13.11 17.80 -1.61
C ASN A 539 -13.10 19.12 -0.83
N ILE A 540 -12.76 20.21 -1.52
CA ILE A 540 -12.63 21.54 -0.95
C ILE A 540 -13.88 22.35 -1.30
N ARG A 541 -14.62 22.83 -0.29
CA ARG A 541 -15.84 23.62 -0.51
C ARG A 541 -15.51 25.04 -0.97
N GLN A 542 -16.46 25.66 -1.68
CA GLN A 542 -16.44 27.09 -1.98
C GLN A 542 -16.59 27.93 -0.70
N PRO A 543 -16.00 29.15 -0.63
CA PRO A 543 -15.22 29.84 -1.66
C PRO A 543 -13.73 29.41 -1.74
N LEU A 544 -13.27 28.58 -0.79
CA LEU A 544 -11.85 28.22 -0.64
C LEU A 544 -11.26 27.54 -1.88
N ALA A 545 -12.01 26.66 -2.54
CA ALA A 545 -11.55 26.00 -3.76
C ALA A 545 -11.23 26.97 -4.91
N THR A 546 -11.97 28.09 -5.05
CA THR A 546 -11.66 29.11 -6.06
C THR A 546 -10.32 29.77 -5.76
N ARG A 547 -10.16 30.26 -4.52
CA ARG A 547 -8.93 30.92 -4.07
C ARG A 547 -7.70 30.04 -4.26
N LEU A 548 -7.80 28.75 -3.88
CA LEU A 548 -6.68 27.82 -4.03
C LEU A 548 -6.37 27.51 -5.49
N ALA A 549 -7.38 27.34 -6.35
CA ALA A 549 -7.15 27.12 -7.78
C ALA A 549 -6.42 28.30 -8.43
N GLU A 550 -6.83 29.55 -8.11
CA GLU A 550 -6.19 30.77 -8.59
C GLU A 550 -4.73 30.86 -8.12
N ALA A 551 -4.48 30.57 -6.84
CA ALA A 551 -3.13 30.61 -6.28
C ALA A 551 -2.21 29.52 -6.86
N ILE A 552 -2.71 28.30 -7.07
CA ILE A 552 -1.97 27.22 -7.75
C ILE A 552 -1.57 27.68 -9.15
N CYS A 553 -2.53 28.18 -9.95
CA CYS A 553 -2.26 28.65 -11.30
C CYS A 553 -1.27 29.82 -11.34
N SER A 554 -1.36 30.76 -10.40
CA SER A 554 -0.44 31.89 -10.28
C SER A 554 0.99 31.44 -9.99
N MET A 555 1.18 30.57 -9.01
CA MET A 555 2.50 30.06 -8.62
C MET A 555 3.19 29.29 -9.77
N ILE A 556 2.44 28.45 -10.47
CA ILE A 556 2.99 27.64 -11.57
C ILE A 556 3.20 28.51 -12.82
N GLY A 557 2.31 29.46 -13.09
CA GLY A 557 2.44 30.41 -14.19
C GLY A 557 3.66 31.32 -14.04
N GLY A 558 3.99 31.75 -12.81
CA GLY A 558 5.20 32.52 -12.52
C GLY A 558 6.50 31.75 -12.75
N GLN A 559 6.52 30.44 -12.49
CA GLN A 559 7.68 29.59 -12.75
C GLN A 559 7.98 29.42 -14.24
N ASP A 560 6.96 29.40 -15.11
CA ASP A 560 7.16 29.35 -16.57
C ASP A 560 7.82 30.64 -17.09
N ASP A 561 7.49 31.80 -16.52
CA ASP A 561 8.12 33.07 -16.88
C ASP A 561 9.57 33.15 -16.39
N GLU A 562 9.88 32.62 -15.21
CA GLU A 562 11.27 32.49 -14.73
C GLU A 562 12.09 31.49 -15.54
N LEU A 563 11.53 30.32 -15.90
CA LEU A 563 12.17 29.33 -16.77
C LEU A 563 12.38 29.86 -18.20
N ARG A 564 11.41 30.60 -18.75
CA ARG A 564 11.55 31.30 -20.04
C ARG A 564 12.62 32.39 -19.96
N GLN A 565 12.67 33.17 -18.88
CA GLN A 565 13.70 34.17 -18.67
C GLN A 565 15.09 33.56 -18.45
N ALA A 566 15.20 32.43 -17.73
CA ALA A 566 16.44 31.69 -17.52
C ALA A 566 16.97 31.08 -18.82
N ASN A 567 16.10 30.46 -19.62
CA ASN A 567 16.44 29.95 -20.95
C ASN A 567 16.82 31.07 -21.92
N ASN A 568 16.14 32.22 -21.87
CA ASN A 568 16.54 33.41 -22.63
C ASN A 568 17.90 33.96 -22.17
N ARG A 569 18.18 34.03 -20.86
CA ARG A 569 19.49 34.44 -20.32
C ARG A 569 20.61 33.47 -20.73
N GLN A 570 20.37 32.17 -20.74
CA GLN A 570 21.34 31.17 -21.23
C GLN A 570 21.55 31.28 -22.75
N ASN A 571 20.51 31.51 -23.53
CA ASN A 571 20.61 31.73 -24.97
C ASN A 571 21.31 33.05 -25.33
N ILE A 572 21.11 34.11 -24.55
CA ILE A 572 21.84 35.39 -24.67
C ILE A 572 23.32 35.18 -24.31
N LYS A 573 23.64 34.44 -23.24
CA LYS A 573 25.02 34.07 -22.89
C LYS A 573 25.69 33.21 -23.98
N ARG A 574 24.97 32.25 -24.59
CA ARG A 574 25.45 31.45 -25.73
C ARG A 574 25.68 32.29 -26.99
N LYS A 575 24.79 33.26 -27.29
CA LYS A 575 24.97 34.23 -28.39
C LYS A 575 26.14 35.18 -28.14
N GLN A 576 26.35 35.63 -26.91
CA GLN A 576 27.51 36.47 -26.54
C GLN A 576 28.83 35.69 -26.59
N LYS A 577 28.84 34.41 -26.20
CA LYS A 577 30.01 33.52 -26.31
C LYS A 577 30.36 33.23 -27.78
N ARG A 578 29.36 33.05 -28.66
CA ARG A 578 29.54 32.94 -30.12
C ARG A 578 30.06 34.23 -30.76
N ARG A 579 29.64 35.41 -30.28
CA ARG A 579 30.15 36.70 -30.76
C ARG A 579 31.59 36.98 -30.31
N ARG A 580 32.00 36.53 -29.12
CA ARG A 580 33.39 36.65 -28.65
C ARG A 580 34.35 35.66 -29.31
N GLY A 581 33.85 34.53 -29.81
CA GLY A 581 34.65 33.55 -30.57
C GLY A 581 34.88 33.91 -32.05
N HIS A 582 34.31 35.02 -32.55
CA HIS A 582 34.43 35.41 -33.96
C HIS A 582 35.40 36.57 -34.22
N THR A 583 36.06 37.09 -33.17
CA THR A 583 37.04 38.19 -33.28
C THR A 583 38.51 37.75 -33.13
N ASP A 584 38.80 36.49 -32.80
CA ASP A 584 40.17 36.01 -32.53
C ASP A 584 40.64 34.89 -33.49
N SER A 585 40.22 34.90 -34.75
CA SER A 585 40.68 33.89 -35.73
C SER A 585 41.05 34.49 -37.08
N ALA A 586 41.95 35.48 -37.05
CA ALA A 586 42.70 35.93 -38.21
C ALA A 586 44.19 36.05 -37.84
N ARG A 587 44.94 34.96 -38.12
CA ARG A 587 46.41 34.72 -38.11
C ARG A 587 46.63 33.34 -37.46
N VAL A 588 46.92 32.27 -38.20
CA VAL A 588 48.26 31.77 -38.59
C VAL A 588 48.00 30.46 -39.42
N TRP A 589 48.12 30.43 -40.76
CA TRP A 589 49.18 29.81 -41.62
C TRP A 589 49.99 28.68 -40.93
N TYR A 590 50.19 27.43 -41.39
CA TYR A 590 50.43 26.88 -42.73
C TYR A 590 50.47 25.32 -42.68
N ASP A 591 50.18 24.71 -43.83
CA ASP A 591 50.81 23.51 -44.45
C ASP A 591 50.50 22.10 -43.92
N ARG A 592 49.73 21.33 -44.71
CA ARG A 592 50.25 20.18 -45.48
C ARG A 592 49.27 19.70 -46.55
N ARG A 593 49.75 19.77 -47.80
CA ARG A 593 49.42 19.06 -49.06
C ARG A 593 49.00 17.58 -48.82
N CYS A 594 48.15 16.90 -49.60
CA CYS A 594 48.01 16.75 -51.08
C CYS A 594 46.70 15.95 -51.41
N PRO A 595 46.32 15.65 -52.68
CA PRO A 595 44.98 15.92 -53.22
C PRO A 595 44.20 14.72 -53.81
N ASP A 596 42.94 15.02 -54.17
CA ASP A 596 42.06 14.45 -55.22
C ASP A 596 42.42 13.13 -55.91
N ASN A 597 41.44 12.21 -56.02
CA ASN A 597 40.73 12.00 -57.29
C ASN A 597 39.62 10.92 -57.25
N LYS A 598 38.50 11.30 -57.88
CA LYS A 598 37.71 10.57 -58.89
C LYS A 598 36.82 9.36 -58.55
N THR A 599 35.61 9.53 -59.10
CA THR A 599 34.78 8.63 -59.94
C THR A 599 33.70 7.78 -59.31
N ARG A 600 32.45 8.16 -59.67
CA ARG A 600 31.35 7.37 -60.27
C ARG A 600 30.99 6.07 -59.54
N SER A 601 29.75 5.90 -59.11
CA SER A 601 28.63 5.59 -60.02
C SER A 601 27.36 5.40 -59.20
N ASN A 602 26.24 5.62 -59.88
CA ASN A 602 24.88 5.41 -59.42
C ASN A 602 24.64 3.93 -59.07
N MET A 603 23.85 3.64 -58.04
CA MET A 603 22.49 3.13 -58.20
C MET A 603 21.87 2.83 -56.84
N ASN A 604 20.56 3.03 -56.79
CA ASN A 604 19.69 2.95 -55.64
C ASN A 604 18.87 1.65 -55.73
N ALA A 605 18.38 1.21 -54.56
CA ALA A 605 17.11 0.53 -54.35
C ALA A 605 16.93 -0.94 -54.81
N PHE A 606 16.69 -1.79 -53.79
CA PHE A 606 15.92 -3.05 -53.80
C PHE A 606 16.39 -4.22 -54.66
N ASP A 607 17.07 -5.15 -53.99
CA ASP A 607 17.18 -6.59 -54.27
C ASP A 607 17.86 -7.18 -53.00
N ILE A 608 17.45 -8.21 -52.26
CA ILE A 608 16.61 -9.39 -52.47
C ILE A 608 16.28 -9.96 -51.05
N LEU A 609 15.13 -10.61 -50.94
CA LEU A 609 14.69 -11.43 -49.81
C LEU A 609 15.39 -12.82 -49.78
N GLN A 610 15.48 -13.39 -48.56
CA GLN A 610 15.47 -14.83 -48.21
C GLN A 610 16.76 -15.69 -48.20
N SER A 611 16.74 -16.65 -47.25
CA SER A 611 17.64 -17.78 -46.93
C SER A 611 19.03 -17.40 -46.36
N ASP A 612 19.44 -17.77 -45.15
CA ASP A 612 19.09 -18.86 -44.23
C ASP A 612 18.99 -18.41 -42.76
#